data_AF-A0A3N4RAE4-F1
#
_entry.id   AF-A0A3N4RAE4-F1
#
_cell.length_a   1.000
_cell.length_b   1.000
_cell.length_c   1.000
_cell.angle_alpha   90.00
_cell.angle_beta   90.00
_cell.angle_gamma   90.00
#
_symmetry.space_group_name_H-M   'P 1'
#
loop_
_entity.id
_entity.type
_entity.pdbx_description
1 polymer ?
#
loop_
_entity_poly.entity_id
_entity_poly.type
_entity_poly.pdbx_seq_one_letter_code
_entity_poly.pdbx_strand_id
1 'polypeptide(L)'
;MTLLSEPEETTTTGRPTPGRLRVILMLEVYEGAQDRFLDAYELLRYQVSAVPGHVSDQLCQSIDDPSRWLITSEWESAEPFLAWVDSPAHREMVKPMHGCVRDTRSLRYTVLRETHGTTATDTTVPPLRPGEHHPGVPGVPRPGPDGVVRHALSFTVKPGAEARAAELLAGYRSPQARVDDTTRLLRTSLFMHGNRVVRCVEVAGDLPTALRHVARQPGVRAVEEALNPYLEEDRDLDDPLSARDFFQRAALPAVHHHAALRSGPVQRHAYLYPVRPGAGAALAELLAEEDEHAAADPGGPLVRATVYRHDDLVVRLVDLLTDPADDPAAALGLAGPRAAAVLGKLAEPAERTPDGLRRLLAECSMALVTDRSSAED
;
A
#
# COMPACT_ATOMS: atom_id res chain seq x y z
N MET A 1 -5.07 24.73 -57.41
CA MET A 1 -5.75 25.71 -56.53
C MET A 1 -5.85 25.03 -55.18
N THR A 2 -4.97 25.44 -54.27
CA THR A 2 -4.67 24.82 -52.98
C THR A 2 -5.78 25.08 -51.97
N LEU A 3 -6.29 24.04 -51.31
CA LEU A 3 -7.05 24.19 -50.06
C LEU A 3 -6.12 23.81 -48.90
N LEU A 4 -5.89 24.79 -48.04
CA LEU A 4 -5.19 24.68 -46.77
C LEU A 4 -6.08 23.89 -45.80
N SER A 5 -5.56 22.80 -45.25
CA SER A 5 -6.07 22.21 -44.01
C SER A 5 -5.03 22.47 -42.93
N GLU A 6 -5.43 23.25 -41.93
CA GLU A 6 -4.68 23.50 -40.71
C GLU A 6 -4.60 22.21 -39.85
N PRO A 7 -3.52 22.00 -39.09
CA PRO A 7 -3.44 20.89 -38.15
C PRO A 7 -4.25 21.20 -36.88
N GLU A 8 -5.17 20.30 -36.52
CA GLU A 8 -5.85 20.28 -35.23
C GLU A 8 -4.85 20.10 -34.09
N GLU A 9 -4.60 21.17 -33.33
CA GLU A 9 -4.02 21.09 -31.99
C GLU A 9 -5.07 20.54 -31.02
N THR A 10 -5.04 19.22 -30.80
CA THR A 10 -5.79 18.58 -29.71
C THR A 10 -5.21 19.05 -28.38
N THR A 11 -5.74 20.16 -27.89
CA THR A 11 -5.46 20.69 -26.55
C THR A 11 -6.23 19.84 -25.53
N THR A 12 -5.64 18.74 -25.09
CA THR A 12 -6.14 18.03 -23.91
C THR A 12 -5.76 18.84 -22.67
N THR A 13 -6.71 19.64 -22.18
CA THR A 13 -6.69 20.21 -20.82
C THR A 13 -6.66 19.08 -19.79
N GLY A 14 -5.45 18.66 -19.41
CA GLY A 14 -5.20 17.65 -18.38
C GLY A 14 -5.35 18.26 -16.99
N ARG A 15 -6.41 17.85 -16.29
CA ARG A 15 -6.47 17.90 -14.83
C ARG A 15 -5.28 17.07 -14.29
N PRO A 16 -4.49 17.52 -13.30
CA PRO A 16 -3.37 16.73 -12.80
C PRO A 16 -3.88 15.41 -12.23
N THR A 17 -3.44 14.31 -12.83
CA THR A 17 -3.75 12.93 -12.43
C THR A 17 -3.18 12.64 -11.04
N PRO A 18 -3.87 11.89 -10.16
CA PRO A 18 -3.31 11.38 -8.90
C PRO A 18 -1.94 10.73 -9.17
N GLY A 19 -0.93 11.08 -8.36
CA GLY A 19 0.49 11.05 -8.75
C GLY A 19 0.99 9.78 -9.44
N ARG A 20 1.51 9.95 -10.66
CA ARG A 20 2.21 8.90 -11.43
C ARG A 20 3.31 8.24 -10.61
N LEU A 21 3.53 6.95 -10.85
CA LEU A 21 4.62 6.21 -10.23
C LEU A 21 5.85 6.23 -11.15
N ARG A 22 7.00 6.61 -10.61
CA ARG A 22 8.32 6.42 -11.22
C ARG A 22 9.03 5.25 -10.56
N VAL A 23 9.46 4.30 -11.36
CA VAL A 23 10.28 3.16 -10.96
C VAL A 23 11.68 3.34 -11.54
N ILE A 24 12.69 3.11 -10.70
CA ILE A 24 14.11 3.20 -11.04
C ILE A 24 14.69 1.82 -10.76
N LEU A 25 15.04 1.08 -11.80
CA LEU A 25 15.66 -0.23 -11.70
C LEU A 25 17.13 -0.13 -12.10
N MET A 26 18.01 -0.15 -11.11
CA MET A 26 19.46 -0.16 -11.32
C MET A 26 19.93 -1.60 -11.49
N LEU A 27 20.83 -1.82 -12.44
CA LEU A 27 21.29 -3.14 -12.87
C LEU A 27 22.83 -3.11 -12.98
N GLU A 28 23.48 -4.18 -12.52
CA GLU A 28 24.89 -4.44 -12.83
C GLU A 28 24.97 -5.63 -13.79
N VAL A 29 25.34 -5.39 -15.04
CA VAL A 29 25.39 -6.40 -16.10
C VAL A 29 26.74 -7.14 -16.05
N TYR A 30 26.71 -8.48 -16.18
CA TYR A 30 27.94 -9.27 -16.24
C TYR A 30 28.82 -8.83 -17.40
N GLU A 31 30.14 -8.87 -17.19
CA GLU A 31 31.12 -8.65 -18.25
C GLU A 31 30.90 -9.65 -19.40
N GLY A 32 30.81 -9.15 -20.63
CA GLY A 32 30.53 -9.96 -21.83
C GLY A 32 29.08 -10.39 -22.00
N ALA A 33 28.16 -9.92 -21.15
CA ALA A 33 26.72 -10.20 -21.26
C ALA A 33 25.90 -9.05 -21.85
N GLN A 34 26.54 -7.94 -22.24
CA GLN A 34 25.87 -6.71 -22.69
C GLN A 34 24.94 -6.94 -23.88
N ASP A 35 25.40 -7.64 -24.91
CA ASP A 35 24.58 -7.91 -26.11
C ASP A 35 23.36 -8.76 -25.77
N ARG A 36 23.53 -9.81 -24.95
CA ARG A 36 22.42 -10.64 -24.48
C ARG A 36 21.44 -9.85 -23.61
N PHE A 37 21.94 -8.93 -22.80
CA PHE A 37 21.12 -8.03 -21.99
C PHE A 37 20.29 -7.10 -22.87
N LEU A 38 20.88 -6.51 -23.91
CA LEU A 38 20.19 -5.65 -24.86
C LEU A 38 19.15 -6.42 -25.68
N ASP A 39 19.48 -7.63 -26.15
CA ASP A 39 18.53 -8.51 -26.84
C ASP A 39 17.34 -8.86 -25.94
N ALA A 40 17.62 -9.21 -24.68
CA ALA A 40 16.58 -9.46 -23.68
C ALA A 40 15.74 -8.21 -23.45
N TYR A 41 16.34 -7.04 -23.27
CA TYR A 41 15.61 -5.79 -23.05
C TYR A 41 14.72 -5.42 -24.25
N GLU A 42 15.21 -5.57 -25.48
CA GLU A 42 14.46 -5.22 -26.69
C GLU A 42 13.22 -6.11 -26.86
N LEU A 43 13.29 -7.38 -26.44
CA LEU A 43 12.12 -8.26 -26.38
C LEU A 43 11.10 -7.76 -25.33
N LEU A 44 11.59 -7.28 -24.19
CA LEU A 44 10.76 -6.96 -23.02
C LEU A 44 10.07 -5.61 -23.15
N ARG A 45 10.76 -4.58 -23.64
CA ARG A 45 10.25 -3.20 -23.65
C ARG A 45 8.88 -3.05 -24.33
N TYR A 46 8.61 -3.83 -25.39
CA TYR A 46 7.31 -3.77 -26.07
C TYR A 46 6.22 -4.50 -25.29
N GLN A 47 6.58 -5.58 -24.60
CA GLN A 47 5.64 -6.32 -23.74
C GLN A 47 5.25 -5.48 -22.52
N VAL A 48 6.22 -4.79 -21.89
CA VAL A 48 5.96 -3.87 -20.77
C VAL A 48 5.12 -2.67 -21.24
N SER A 49 5.41 -2.10 -22.41
CA SER A 49 4.61 -0.99 -22.96
C SER A 49 3.15 -1.32 -23.25
N ALA A 50 2.83 -2.61 -23.38
CA ALA A 50 1.46 -3.08 -23.61
C ALA A 50 0.67 -3.29 -22.30
N VAL A 51 1.32 -3.14 -21.15
CA VAL A 51 0.67 -3.33 -19.84
C VAL A 51 -0.24 -2.13 -19.55
N PRO A 52 -1.52 -2.35 -19.19
CA PRO A 52 -2.41 -1.26 -18.80
C PRO A 52 -1.82 -0.41 -17.68
N GLY A 53 -1.89 0.92 -17.85
CA GLY A 53 -1.36 1.90 -16.91
C GLY A 53 0.14 2.18 -17.03
N HIS A 54 0.87 1.51 -17.93
CA HIS A 54 2.23 1.91 -18.30
C HIS A 54 2.20 3.22 -19.10
N VAL A 55 3.17 4.10 -18.85
CA VAL A 55 3.31 5.41 -19.51
C VAL A 55 4.58 5.47 -20.36
N SER A 56 5.74 5.08 -19.81
CA SER A 56 7.00 5.12 -20.55
C SER A 56 8.10 4.26 -19.92
N ASP A 57 9.07 3.84 -20.74
CA ASP A 57 10.33 3.23 -20.28
C ASP A 57 11.54 3.88 -20.95
N GLN A 58 12.66 3.95 -20.23
CA GLN A 58 13.96 4.33 -20.76
C GLN A 58 15.03 3.37 -20.26
N LEU A 59 15.90 2.92 -21.16
CA LEU A 59 17.14 2.24 -20.80
C LEU A 59 18.29 3.23 -20.90
N CYS A 60 19.08 3.30 -19.83
CA CYS A 60 20.25 4.14 -19.73
C CYS A 60 21.46 3.29 -19.35
N GLN A 61 22.61 3.63 -19.90
CA GLN A 61 23.90 3.12 -19.46
C GLN A 61 24.63 4.24 -18.72
N SER A 62 25.31 3.91 -17.62
CA SER A 62 26.15 4.86 -16.92
C SER A 62 27.31 5.33 -17.80
N ILE A 63 27.59 6.63 -17.78
CA ILE A 63 28.73 7.23 -18.49
C ILE A 63 30.07 6.95 -17.80
N ASP A 64 30.04 6.65 -16.50
CA ASP A 64 31.24 6.45 -15.67
C ASP A 64 31.62 4.96 -15.56
N ASP A 65 30.65 4.05 -15.74
CA ASP A 65 30.84 2.61 -15.57
C ASP A 65 29.96 1.82 -16.55
N PRO A 66 30.53 1.25 -17.62
CA PRO A 66 29.75 0.58 -18.67
C PRO A 66 29.06 -0.70 -18.18
N SER A 67 29.40 -1.23 -17.00
CA SER A 67 28.70 -2.36 -16.39
C SER A 67 27.39 -1.97 -15.71
N ARG A 68 27.19 -0.68 -15.42
CA ARG A 68 26.02 -0.16 -14.70
C ARG A 68 24.99 0.39 -15.66
N TRP A 69 23.76 -0.10 -15.48
CA TRP A 69 22.61 0.26 -16.29
C TRP A 69 21.47 0.70 -15.40
N LEU A 70 20.56 1.49 -15.97
CA LEU A 70 19.37 1.99 -15.33
C LEU A 70 18.18 1.83 -16.28
N ILE A 71 17.12 1.19 -15.81
CA ILE A 71 15.81 1.25 -16.45
C ILE A 71 14.94 2.20 -15.63
N THR A 72 14.41 3.24 -16.26
CA THR A 72 13.37 4.08 -15.65
C THR A 72 12.02 3.75 -16.26
N SER A 73 11.02 3.51 -15.44
CA SER A 73 9.65 3.20 -15.87
C SER A 73 8.67 4.15 -15.23
N GLU A 74 7.69 4.63 -15.99
CA GLU A 74 6.62 5.48 -15.49
C GLU A 74 5.25 4.84 -15.70
N TRP A 75 4.38 4.99 -14.71
CA TRP A 75 3.04 4.42 -14.66
C TRP A 75 2.02 5.45 -14.21
N GLU A 76 0.78 5.32 -14.65
CA GLU A 76 -0.31 6.25 -14.33
C GLU A 76 -0.56 6.35 -12.82
N SER A 77 -0.33 5.26 -12.07
CA SER A 77 -0.38 5.20 -10.62
C SER A 77 0.38 3.96 -10.11
N ALA A 78 0.44 3.77 -8.79
CA ALA A 78 1.11 2.62 -8.19
C ALA A 78 0.39 1.28 -8.44
N GLU A 79 -0.94 1.29 -8.48
CA GLU A 79 -1.79 0.11 -8.58
C GLU A 79 -1.52 -0.77 -9.83
N PRO A 80 -1.52 -0.24 -11.07
CA PRO A 80 -1.26 -1.05 -12.26
C PRO A 80 0.16 -1.61 -12.31
N PHE A 81 1.15 -0.83 -11.86
CA PHE A 81 2.53 -1.33 -11.74
C PHE A 81 2.63 -2.49 -10.75
N LEU A 82 2.01 -2.35 -9.58
CA LEU A 82 2.03 -3.39 -8.55
C LEU A 82 1.31 -4.65 -9.06
N ALA A 83 0.12 -4.51 -9.65
CA ALA A 83 -0.60 -5.63 -10.26
C ALA A 83 0.23 -6.35 -11.34
N TRP A 84 0.95 -5.61 -12.18
CA TRP A 84 1.80 -6.19 -13.21
C TRP A 84 3.04 -6.87 -12.65
N VAL A 85 3.83 -6.19 -11.81
CA VAL A 85 5.06 -6.74 -11.23
C VAL A 85 4.78 -7.98 -10.38
N ASP A 86 3.55 -8.09 -9.87
CA ASP A 86 3.05 -9.22 -9.09
C ASP A 86 2.47 -10.37 -9.94
N SER A 87 2.30 -10.17 -11.26
CA SER A 87 1.71 -11.16 -12.16
C SER A 87 2.67 -12.31 -12.55
N PRO A 88 2.15 -13.53 -12.81
CA PRO A 88 2.94 -14.61 -13.42
C PRO A 88 3.51 -14.22 -14.79
N ALA A 89 2.81 -13.37 -15.54
CA ALA A 89 3.25 -12.87 -16.83
C ALA A 89 4.57 -12.07 -16.68
N HIS A 90 4.68 -11.20 -15.68
CA HIS A 90 5.93 -10.50 -15.37
C HIS A 90 7.05 -11.48 -15.01
N ARG A 91 6.78 -12.51 -14.20
CA ARG A 91 7.78 -13.53 -13.82
C ARG A 91 8.40 -14.21 -15.05
N GLU A 92 7.56 -14.69 -15.96
CA GLU A 92 8.01 -15.32 -17.21
C GLU A 92 8.73 -14.31 -18.11
N MET A 93 8.18 -13.11 -18.21
CA MET A 93 8.72 -12.01 -19.01
C MET A 93 10.15 -11.70 -18.60
N VAL A 94 10.47 -11.50 -17.31
CA VAL A 94 11.84 -11.09 -16.91
C VAL A 94 12.87 -12.22 -16.87
N LYS A 95 12.49 -13.49 -17.13
CA LYS A 95 13.42 -14.64 -17.15
C LYS A 95 14.69 -14.41 -17.98
N PRO A 96 14.63 -13.89 -19.22
CA PRO A 96 15.81 -13.69 -20.07
C PRO A 96 16.86 -12.75 -19.45
N MET A 97 16.48 -11.85 -18.53
CA MET A 97 17.43 -10.93 -17.88
C MET A 97 18.27 -11.58 -16.77
N HIS A 98 17.78 -12.65 -16.12
CA HIS A 98 18.47 -13.25 -14.96
C HIS A 98 19.87 -13.79 -15.30
N GLY A 99 20.11 -14.23 -16.54
CA GLY A 99 21.42 -14.72 -16.98
C GLY A 99 22.41 -13.62 -17.38
N CYS A 100 22.00 -12.36 -17.35
CA CYS A 100 22.80 -11.22 -17.80
C CYS A 100 23.14 -10.23 -16.69
N VAL A 101 22.39 -10.25 -15.58
CA VAL A 101 22.52 -9.26 -14.51
C VAL A 101 23.03 -9.92 -13.22
N ARG A 102 24.04 -9.30 -12.60
CA ARG A 102 24.65 -9.72 -11.34
C ARG A 102 23.88 -9.20 -10.13
N ASP A 103 23.51 -7.93 -10.16
CA ASP A 103 22.81 -7.27 -9.06
C ASP A 103 21.69 -6.36 -9.58
N THR A 104 20.61 -6.27 -8.81
CA THR A 104 19.44 -5.47 -9.17
C THR A 104 18.95 -4.68 -7.96
N ARG A 105 18.68 -3.38 -8.15
CA ARG A 105 18.08 -2.53 -7.14
C ARG A 105 16.91 -1.76 -7.72
N SER A 106 15.71 -2.09 -7.27
CA SER A 106 14.47 -1.40 -7.66
C SER A 106 14.08 -0.37 -6.61
N LEU A 107 13.88 0.88 -7.04
CA LEU A 107 13.40 1.99 -6.24
C LEU A 107 12.10 2.52 -6.85
N ARG A 108 11.22 3.08 -6.03
CA ARG A 108 9.89 3.52 -6.43
C ARG A 108 9.59 4.88 -5.81
N TYR A 109 9.04 5.79 -6.62
CA TYR A 109 8.78 7.17 -6.24
C TYR A 109 7.45 7.63 -6.83
N THR A 110 6.70 8.42 -6.08
CA THR A 110 5.58 9.18 -6.65
C THR A 110 6.15 10.44 -7.31
N VAL A 111 5.77 10.69 -8.55
CA VAL A 111 6.11 11.94 -9.25
C VAL A 111 5.25 13.05 -8.65
N LEU A 112 5.84 13.84 -7.75
CA LEU A 112 5.15 14.97 -7.12
C LEU A 112 5.10 16.20 -8.02
N ARG A 113 6.17 16.38 -8.80
CA ARG A 113 6.33 17.51 -9.70
C ARG A 113 7.04 17.09 -10.98
N GLU A 114 6.67 17.69 -12.10
CA GLU A 114 7.30 17.45 -13.39
C GLU A 114 7.32 18.74 -14.24
N THR A 115 8.46 18.96 -14.90
CA THR A 115 8.67 20.09 -15.81
C THR A 115 9.22 19.55 -17.12
N HIS A 116 8.56 19.90 -18.23
CA HIS A 116 9.00 19.60 -19.59
C HIS A 116 9.43 20.90 -20.27
N GLY A 117 10.73 21.09 -20.48
CA GLY A 117 11.25 22.35 -21.00
C GLY A 117 10.94 23.53 -20.07
N THR A 118 10.14 24.48 -20.54
CA THR A 118 9.71 25.66 -19.75
C THR A 118 8.31 25.54 -19.15
N THR A 119 7.62 24.42 -19.36
CA THR A 119 6.26 24.20 -18.86
C THR A 119 6.25 23.19 -17.72
N ALA A 120 5.56 23.53 -16.64
CA ALA A 120 5.23 22.58 -15.58
C ALA A 120 3.91 21.89 -15.95
N THR A 121 3.86 20.56 -15.90
CA THR A 121 2.66 19.78 -16.26
C THR A 121 1.75 19.49 -15.06
N ASP A 122 2.24 19.79 -13.86
CA ASP A 122 1.64 19.50 -12.56
C ASP A 122 0.89 20.69 -11.95
N THR A 123 1.12 21.91 -12.45
CA THR A 123 0.55 23.14 -11.92
C THR A 123 0.32 24.16 -13.02
N THR A 124 -0.82 24.85 -12.95
CA THR A 124 -1.11 26.02 -13.79
C THR A 124 -0.57 27.32 -13.17
N VAL A 125 0.04 27.23 -11.98
CA VAL A 125 0.60 28.37 -11.27
C VAL A 125 1.90 28.82 -11.96
N PRO A 126 2.10 30.12 -12.20
CA PRO A 126 3.34 30.64 -12.77
C PRO A 126 4.57 30.31 -11.89
N PRO A 127 5.79 30.28 -12.47
CA PRO A 127 7.00 29.97 -11.72
C PRO A 127 7.18 30.92 -10.52
N LEU A 128 7.54 30.35 -9.36
CA LEU A 128 7.82 31.14 -8.16
C LEU A 128 9.00 32.09 -8.38
N ARG A 129 8.89 33.30 -7.83
CA ARG A 129 10.02 34.22 -7.72
C ARG A 129 10.83 33.92 -6.45
N PRO A 130 12.12 34.32 -6.41
CA PRO A 130 12.92 34.20 -5.19
C PRO A 130 12.21 34.88 -4.00
N GLY A 131 11.93 34.11 -2.93
CA GLY A 131 11.25 34.59 -1.72
C GLY A 131 9.74 34.30 -1.67
N GLU A 132 9.13 33.75 -2.73
CA GLU A 132 7.74 33.32 -2.72
C GLU A 132 7.62 31.84 -2.31
N HIS A 133 6.54 31.49 -1.60
CA HIS A 133 6.22 30.12 -1.20
C HIS A 133 5.00 29.63 -1.96
N HIS A 134 5.09 28.42 -2.50
CA HIS A 134 3.91 27.75 -3.08
C HIS A 134 2.90 27.48 -1.94
N PRO A 135 1.59 27.71 -2.12
CA PRO A 135 0.60 26.98 -1.32
C PRO A 135 0.88 25.49 -1.52
N GLY A 136 1.02 24.76 -0.41
CA GLY A 136 1.67 23.45 -0.33
C GLY A 136 1.29 22.45 -1.43
N VAL A 137 2.20 21.50 -1.68
CA VAL A 137 2.00 20.38 -2.59
C VAL A 137 0.59 19.79 -2.38
N PRO A 138 -0.31 19.78 -3.38
CA PRO A 138 -1.56 19.05 -3.28
C PRO A 138 -1.23 17.62 -2.90
N GLY A 139 -1.73 17.20 -1.74
CA GLY A 139 -1.45 15.92 -1.15
C GLY A 139 -1.93 14.81 -2.08
N VAL A 140 -1.02 14.23 -2.86
CA VAL A 140 -1.10 12.78 -3.04
C VAL A 140 -0.83 12.22 -1.64
N PRO A 141 -1.77 11.46 -1.05
CA PRO A 141 -1.57 10.92 0.28
C PRO A 141 -0.27 10.13 0.28
N ARG A 142 0.74 10.64 0.97
CA ARG A 142 1.73 9.74 1.57
C ARG A 142 0.94 8.79 2.46
N PRO A 143 1.34 7.52 2.60
CA PRO A 143 0.98 6.79 3.80
C PRO A 143 1.63 7.57 4.96
N GLY A 144 0.88 8.50 5.57
CA GLY A 144 1.35 9.36 6.65
C GLY A 144 1.87 10.76 6.28
N PRO A 145 1.24 11.87 6.74
CA PRO A 145 1.92 13.17 6.85
C PRO A 145 3.05 13.17 7.91
N ASP A 146 3.14 12.09 8.70
CA ASP A 146 4.03 11.88 9.84
C ASP A 146 5.33 11.13 9.52
N GLY A 147 5.57 10.76 8.25
CA GLY A 147 6.77 10.01 7.84
C GLY A 147 6.73 8.51 8.20
N VAL A 148 5.55 8.00 8.55
CA VAL A 148 5.35 6.58 8.93
C VAL A 148 4.68 5.80 7.80
N VAL A 149 5.43 4.86 7.23
CA VAL A 149 4.92 3.90 6.25
C VAL A 149 4.01 2.89 6.95
N ARG A 150 2.77 2.77 6.46
CA ARG A 150 1.75 1.84 6.97
C ARG A 150 1.49 0.78 5.92
N HIS A 151 1.56 -0.48 6.34
CA HIS A 151 1.26 -1.60 5.46
C HIS A 151 0.55 -2.70 6.26
N ALA A 152 -0.24 -3.52 5.61
CA ALA A 152 -0.81 -4.71 6.24
C ALA A 152 -0.56 -5.95 5.38
N LEU A 153 -0.59 -7.11 6.02
CA LEU A 153 -0.60 -8.41 5.38
C LEU A 153 -1.87 -9.15 5.78
N SER A 154 -2.54 -9.79 4.83
CA SER A 154 -3.76 -10.55 5.02
C SER A 154 -3.57 -11.98 4.53
N PHE A 155 -3.88 -12.97 5.36
CA PHE A 155 -3.82 -14.38 4.99
C PHE A 155 -4.87 -15.18 5.76
N THR A 156 -5.15 -16.39 5.31
CA THR A 156 -6.15 -17.27 5.93
C THR A 156 -5.52 -18.50 6.57
N VAL A 157 -6.13 -18.93 7.66
CA VAL A 157 -5.82 -20.20 8.33
C VAL A 157 -6.89 -21.23 8.01
N LYS A 158 -6.54 -22.51 8.11
CA LYS A 158 -7.47 -23.62 7.88
C LYS A 158 -8.67 -23.49 8.83
N PRO A 159 -9.90 -23.74 8.36
CA PRO A 159 -11.08 -23.73 9.22
C PRO A 159 -10.89 -24.68 10.41
N GLY A 160 -11.18 -24.21 11.62
CA GLY A 160 -10.96 -24.93 12.88
C GLY A 160 -9.57 -24.76 13.50
N ALA A 161 -8.62 -24.11 12.82
CA ALA A 161 -7.29 -23.80 13.35
C ALA A 161 -7.18 -22.39 13.97
N GLU A 162 -8.28 -21.62 14.01
CA GLU A 162 -8.29 -20.20 14.37
C GLU A 162 -7.75 -19.96 15.78
N ALA A 163 -8.25 -20.71 16.76
CA ALA A 163 -7.81 -20.59 18.15
C ALA A 163 -6.31 -20.87 18.30
N ARG A 164 -5.82 -21.90 17.61
CA ARG A 164 -4.41 -22.29 17.66
C ARG A 164 -3.50 -21.26 16.98
N ALA A 165 -3.92 -20.73 15.84
CA ALA A 165 -3.22 -19.66 15.15
C ALA A 165 -3.15 -18.40 16.01
N ALA A 166 -4.26 -18.01 16.66
CA ALA A 166 -4.31 -16.87 17.57
C ALA A 166 -3.32 -17.02 18.73
N GLU A 167 -3.25 -18.20 19.37
CA GLU A 167 -2.28 -18.48 20.43
C GLU A 167 -0.83 -18.30 19.97
N LEU A 168 -0.47 -18.87 18.81
CA LEU A 168 0.87 -18.75 18.24
C LEU A 168 1.25 -17.30 17.94
N LEU A 169 0.32 -16.55 17.33
CA LEU A 169 0.52 -15.16 16.93
C LEU A 169 0.55 -14.18 18.12
N ALA A 170 -0.14 -14.51 19.22
CA ALA A 170 -0.10 -13.76 20.47
C ALA A 170 1.19 -13.99 21.27
N GLY A 171 1.74 -15.20 21.24
CA GLY A 171 2.76 -15.66 22.19
C GLY A 171 4.22 -15.27 21.90
N TYR A 172 4.54 -14.63 20.76
CA TYR A 172 5.92 -14.37 20.39
C TYR A 172 6.51 -13.07 20.97
N ARG A 173 7.81 -13.07 21.22
CA ARG A 173 8.55 -11.90 21.72
C ARG A 173 8.58 -10.81 20.65
N SER A 174 8.26 -9.58 21.02
CA SER A 174 8.38 -8.41 20.14
C SER A 174 9.76 -8.39 19.46
N PRO A 175 9.80 -8.22 18.13
CA PRO A 175 11.07 -8.13 17.43
C PRO A 175 11.82 -6.87 17.85
N GLN A 176 13.15 -6.88 17.68
CA GLN A 176 13.96 -5.67 17.83
C GLN A 176 13.43 -4.59 16.88
N ALA A 177 13.09 -3.43 17.44
CA ALA A 177 12.43 -2.35 16.72
C ALA A 177 13.40 -1.56 15.83
N ARG A 178 14.64 -1.35 16.27
CA ARG A 178 15.66 -0.63 15.50
C ARG A 178 16.30 -1.57 14.49
N VAL A 179 16.16 -1.22 13.21
CA VAL A 179 16.70 -2.00 12.10
C VAL A 179 18.07 -1.46 11.70
N ASP A 180 18.16 -0.14 11.54
CA ASP A 180 19.37 0.63 11.26
C ASP A 180 19.21 2.07 11.79
N ASP A 181 20.04 3.01 11.32
CA ASP A 181 19.99 4.43 11.75
C ASP A 181 18.79 5.21 11.19
N THR A 182 18.16 4.71 10.14
CA THR A 182 17.09 5.38 9.40
C THR A 182 15.77 4.61 9.42
N THR A 183 15.79 3.34 9.82
CA THR A 183 14.64 2.43 9.77
C THR A 183 14.30 1.88 11.15
N ARG A 184 13.03 2.03 11.55
CA ARG A 184 12.50 1.53 12.81
C ARG A 184 11.09 0.97 12.65
N LEU A 185 10.85 -0.22 13.18
CA LEU A 185 9.51 -0.77 13.36
C LEU A 185 8.85 -0.07 14.56
N LEU A 186 7.78 0.68 14.30
CA LEU A 186 7.08 1.48 15.32
C LEU A 186 5.97 0.70 16.01
N ARG A 187 5.18 -0.06 15.25
CA ARG A 187 4.06 -0.82 15.81
C ARG A 187 3.74 -2.03 14.93
N THR A 188 3.32 -3.12 15.57
CA THR A 188 2.76 -4.30 14.91
C THR A 188 1.49 -4.70 15.63
N SER A 189 0.38 -4.69 14.91
CA SER A 189 -0.93 -5.09 15.43
C SER A 189 -1.48 -6.22 14.58
N LEU A 190 -2.04 -7.24 15.22
CA LEU A 190 -2.60 -8.40 14.53
C LEU A 190 -4.03 -8.62 14.98
N PHE A 191 -4.92 -8.79 14.00
CA PHE A 191 -6.34 -8.99 14.18
C PHE A 191 -6.80 -10.25 13.48
N MET A 192 -7.86 -10.86 13.99
CA MET A 192 -8.51 -12.02 13.37
C MET A 192 -10.01 -11.80 13.20
N HIS A 193 -10.54 -12.21 12.06
CA HIS A 193 -11.98 -12.28 11.79
C HIS A 193 -12.26 -13.62 11.10
N GLY A 194 -12.99 -14.49 11.80
CA GLY A 194 -13.08 -15.90 11.41
C GLY A 194 -11.68 -16.50 11.22
N ASN A 195 -11.44 -17.08 10.04
CA ASN A 195 -10.16 -17.66 9.67
C ASN A 195 -9.18 -16.67 9.00
N ARG A 196 -9.56 -15.39 8.85
CA ARG A 196 -8.70 -14.37 8.25
C ARG A 196 -7.87 -13.67 9.31
N VAL A 197 -6.57 -13.62 9.08
CA VAL A 197 -5.59 -12.87 9.86
C VAL A 197 -5.20 -11.61 9.11
N VAL A 198 -5.19 -10.47 9.80
CA VAL A 198 -4.65 -9.20 9.27
C VAL A 198 -3.56 -8.69 10.21
N ARG A 199 -2.34 -8.56 9.70
CA ARG A 199 -1.17 -8.03 10.42
C ARG A 199 -0.84 -6.64 9.88
N CYS A 200 -1.09 -5.61 10.66
CA CYS A 200 -0.74 -4.23 10.36
C CYS A 200 0.65 -3.90 10.93
N VAL A 201 1.50 -3.27 10.12
CA VAL A 201 2.83 -2.79 10.49
C VAL A 201 2.96 -1.29 10.21
N GLU A 202 3.58 -0.60 11.16
CA GLU A 202 3.93 0.82 11.09
C GLU A 202 5.44 0.94 11.16
N VAL A 203 6.06 1.56 10.17
CA VAL A 203 7.53 1.66 10.01
C VAL A 203 7.91 3.10 9.73
N ALA A 204 8.87 3.63 10.47
CA ALA A 204 9.63 4.81 10.06
C ALA A 204 10.79 4.34 9.17
N GLY A 205 10.95 4.94 7.98
CA GLY A 205 12.02 4.57 7.03
C GLY A 205 11.60 3.51 6.01
N ASP A 206 12.50 2.58 5.69
CA ASP A 206 12.32 1.63 4.58
C ASP A 206 11.55 0.36 5.02
N LEU A 207 10.31 0.24 4.57
CA LEU A 207 9.45 -0.91 4.88
C LEU A 207 10.05 -2.27 4.47
N PRO A 208 10.57 -2.47 3.23
CA PRO A 208 11.20 -3.74 2.85
C PRO A 208 12.36 -4.13 3.77
N THR A 209 13.19 -3.18 4.17
CA THR A 209 14.33 -3.41 5.07
C THR A 209 13.84 -3.76 6.48
N ALA A 210 12.81 -3.08 6.99
CA ALA A 210 12.18 -3.44 8.25
C ALA A 210 11.59 -4.86 8.24
N LEU A 211 10.82 -5.22 7.21
CA LEU A 211 10.22 -6.55 7.10
C LEU A 211 11.29 -7.65 6.99
N ARG A 212 12.34 -7.45 6.19
CA ARG A 212 13.47 -8.39 6.09
C ARG A 212 14.19 -8.55 7.43
N HIS A 213 14.38 -7.47 8.18
CA HIS A 213 14.99 -7.52 9.51
C HIS A 213 14.14 -8.33 10.49
N VAL A 214 12.84 -8.05 10.55
CA VAL A 214 11.89 -8.76 11.42
C VAL A 214 11.83 -10.26 11.09
N ALA A 215 11.77 -10.61 9.80
CA ALA A 215 11.68 -12.00 9.34
C ALA A 215 12.91 -12.84 9.72
N ARG A 216 14.10 -12.23 9.89
CA ARG A 216 15.33 -12.93 10.28
C ARG A 216 15.44 -13.20 11.78
N GLN A 217 14.55 -12.64 12.60
CA GLN A 217 14.66 -12.78 14.04
C GLN A 217 14.20 -14.18 14.51
N PRO A 218 14.96 -14.87 15.38
CA PRO A 218 14.66 -16.26 15.75
C PRO A 218 13.25 -16.47 16.33
N GLY A 219 12.77 -15.50 17.13
CA GLY A 219 11.43 -15.57 17.72
C GLY A 219 10.31 -15.44 16.70
N VAL A 220 10.51 -14.63 15.65
CA VAL A 220 9.56 -14.49 14.54
C VAL A 220 9.59 -15.76 13.70
N ARG A 221 10.77 -16.23 13.29
CA ARG A 221 10.94 -17.48 12.53
C ARG A 221 10.25 -18.67 13.18
N ALA A 222 10.48 -18.90 14.47
CA ALA A 222 9.88 -20.02 15.19
C ALA A 222 8.34 -19.99 15.16
N VAL A 223 7.75 -18.80 15.19
CA VAL A 223 6.29 -18.63 15.13
C VAL A 223 5.76 -18.78 13.71
N GLU A 224 6.46 -18.25 12.71
CA GLU A 224 6.07 -18.45 11.31
C GLU A 224 6.16 -19.95 10.93
N GLU A 225 7.23 -20.65 11.34
CA GLU A 225 7.41 -22.10 11.15
C GLU A 225 6.31 -22.91 11.86
N ALA A 226 5.96 -22.55 13.10
CA ALA A 226 4.88 -23.18 13.85
C ALA A 226 3.48 -22.89 13.27
N LEU A 227 3.31 -21.76 12.59
CA LEU A 227 2.05 -21.36 11.96
C LEU A 227 1.80 -22.07 10.63
N ASN A 228 2.86 -22.40 9.87
CA ASN A 228 2.76 -22.98 8.53
C ASN A 228 1.77 -24.16 8.39
N PRO A 229 1.72 -25.16 9.30
CA PRO A 229 0.77 -26.27 9.18
C PRO A 229 -0.70 -25.85 9.22
N TYR A 230 -0.99 -24.68 9.79
CA TYR A 230 -2.33 -24.14 9.98
C TYR A 230 -2.76 -23.17 8.88
N LEU A 231 -1.89 -22.79 7.96
CA LEU A 231 -2.23 -21.91 6.84
C LEU A 231 -3.06 -22.66 5.79
N GLU A 232 -4.05 -22.01 5.17
CA GLU A 232 -4.74 -22.59 4.00
C GLU A 232 -3.81 -22.71 2.80
N GLU A 233 -2.91 -21.73 2.67
CA GLU A 233 -1.92 -21.68 1.61
C GLU A 233 -0.54 -21.94 2.19
N ASP A 234 0.11 -23.00 1.70
CA ASP A 234 1.48 -23.28 2.06
C ASP A 234 2.39 -22.13 1.59
N ARG A 235 3.37 -21.78 2.42
CA ARG A 235 4.42 -20.82 2.10
C ARG A 235 5.75 -21.29 2.67
N ASP A 236 6.81 -21.04 1.93
CA ASP A 236 8.18 -21.17 2.39
C ASP A 236 8.80 -19.78 2.45
N LEU A 237 9.15 -19.32 3.66
CA LEU A 237 9.77 -18.01 3.86
C LEU A 237 11.30 -18.04 3.70
N ASP A 238 11.90 -19.25 3.64
CA ASP A 238 13.33 -19.44 3.38
C ASP A 238 13.64 -19.49 1.86
N ASP A 239 12.65 -19.83 1.02
CA ASP A 239 12.72 -19.68 -0.44
C ASP A 239 12.35 -18.25 -0.87
N PRO A 240 13.28 -17.47 -1.48
CA PRO A 240 12.99 -16.11 -1.93
C PRO A 240 11.81 -15.98 -2.90
N LEU A 241 11.55 -17.00 -3.72
CA LEU A 241 10.44 -16.97 -4.68
C LEU A 241 9.10 -17.20 -3.98
N SER A 242 8.99 -18.26 -3.17
CA SER A 242 7.79 -18.54 -2.37
C SER A 242 7.49 -17.41 -1.38
N ALA A 243 8.50 -16.84 -0.72
CA ALA A 243 8.34 -15.70 0.17
C ALA A 243 7.77 -14.49 -0.58
N ARG A 244 8.31 -14.18 -1.77
CA ARG A 244 7.79 -13.09 -2.62
C ARG A 244 6.33 -13.34 -2.99
N ASP A 245 6.00 -14.53 -3.47
CA ASP A 245 4.64 -14.87 -3.90
C ASP A 245 3.63 -14.83 -2.73
N PHE A 246 4.05 -15.21 -1.51
CA PHE A 246 3.27 -15.01 -0.30
C PHE A 246 3.05 -13.53 0.00
N PHE A 247 4.12 -12.72 0.06
CA PHE A 247 3.99 -11.29 0.36
C PHE A 247 3.14 -10.55 -0.68
N GLN A 248 3.19 -10.97 -1.94
CA GLN A 248 2.36 -10.42 -3.01
C GLN A 248 0.87 -10.70 -2.79
N ARG A 249 0.51 -11.97 -2.59
CA ARG A 249 -0.89 -12.35 -2.33
C ARG A 249 -1.42 -11.79 -1.01
N ALA A 250 -0.55 -11.72 0.00
CA ALA A 250 -0.91 -11.22 1.31
C ALA A 250 -0.89 -9.69 1.40
N ALA A 251 -0.29 -8.97 0.44
CA ALA A 251 -0.14 -7.52 0.53
C ALA A 251 -1.48 -6.81 0.63
N LEU A 252 -1.65 -6.05 1.71
CA LEU A 252 -2.83 -5.25 1.96
C LEU A 252 -2.36 -3.79 2.20
N PRO A 253 -2.05 -3.04 1.13
CA PRO A 253 -1.49 -1.70 1.24
C PRO A 253 -2.47 -0.70 1.86
N ALA A 254 -1.92 0.28 2.60
CA ALA A 254 -2.70 1.42 3.07
C ALA A 254 -2.99 2.34 1.89
N VAL A 255 -4.28 2.59 1.64
CA VAL A 255 -4.74 3.51 0.59
C VAL A 255 -5.03 4.90 1.15
N HIS A 256 -5.41 4.98 2.43
CA HIS A 256 -5.70 6.25 3.11
C HIS A 256 -5.29 6.23 4.58
N HIS A 257 -4.92 7.39 5.12
CA HIS A 257 -4.67 7.57 6.54
C HIS A 257 -4.99 9.01 6.98
N HIS A 258 -5.79 9.13 8.03
CA HIS A 258 -6.07 10.38 8.71
C HIS A 258 -5.72 10.27 10.20
N ALA A 259 -5.23 11.38 10.76
CA ALA A 259 -4.96 11.52 12.18
C ALA A 259 -5.52 12.86 12.65
N ALA A 260 -6.24 12.85 13.76
CA ALA A 260 -6.76 14.04 14.40
C ALA A 260 -5.73 14.63 15.37
N LEU A 261 -5.75 15.95 15.56
CA LEU A 261 -4.93 16.64 16.54
C LEU A 261 -5.52 16.51 17.97
N ARG A 262 -5.63 15.27 18.46
CA ARG A 262 -6.13 14.98 19.81
C ARG A 262 -5.35 13.84 20.46
N SER A 263 -5.29 13.86 21.79
CA SER A 263 -4.54 12.89 22.60
C SER A 263 -5.38 12.40 23.77
N GLY A 264 -5.28 11.11 24.08
CA GLY A 264 -5.95 10.47 25.21
C GLY A 264 -5.66 8.97 25.24
N PRO A 265 -6.20 8.24 26.23
CA PRO A 265 -6.13 6.78 26.21
C PRO A 265 -6.95 6.27 25.01
N VAL A 266 -6.26 5.66 24.05
CA VAL A 266 -6.89 5.13 22.83
C VAL A 266 -7.03 3.62 22.88
N GLN A 267 -8.12 3.13 22.32
CA GLN A 267 -8.32 1.72 22.02
C GLN A 267 -8.23 1.51 20.52
N ARG A 268 -7.49 0.48 20.13
CA ARG A 268 -7.25 0.14 18.73
C ARG A 268 -8.22 -0.94 18.28
N HIS A 269 -8.93 -0.68 17.19
CA HIS A 269 -9.90 -1.59 16.60
C HIS A 269 -9.67 -1.75 15.10
N ALA A 270 -9.97 -2.93 14.57
CA ALA A 270 -9.98 -3.17 13.13
C ALA A 270 -11.34 -3.70 12.69
N TYR A 271 -11.79 -3.26 11.52
CA TYR A 271 -13.05 -3.66 10.92
C TYR A 271 -12.81 -4.21 9.52
N LEU A 272 -13.25 -5.44 9.27
CA LEU A 272 -13.30 -6.06 7.96
C LEU A 272 -14.71 -5.84 7.38
N TYR A 273 -14.83 -5.05 6.32
CA TYR A 273 -16.14 -4.72 5.75
C TYR A 273 -16.62 -5.82 4.79
N PRO A 274 -17.89 -6.23 4.85
CA PRO A 274 -18.49 -7.11 3.85
C PRO A 274 -18.80 -6.31 2.59
N VAL A 275 -17.85 -6.25 1.66
CA VAL A 275 -17.94 -5.43 0.45
C VAL A 275 -18.65 -6.17 -0.67
N ARG A 276 -19.52 -5.49 -1.44
CA ARG A 276 -20.06 -6.08 -2.67
C ARG A 276 -18.96 -6.25 -3.72
N PRO A 277 -19.03 -7.28 -4.57
CA PRO A 277 -18.05 -7.46 -5.64
C PRO A 277 -17.88 -6.22 -6.53
N GLY A 278 -16.64 -5.79 -6.73
CA GLY A 278 -16.24 -4.61 -7.49
C GLY A 278 -16.45 -3.27 -6.78
N ALA A 279 -16.80 -3.25 -5.50
CA ALA A 279 -17.08 -2.02 -4.74
C ALA A 279 -15.93 -1.59 -3.81
N GLY A 280 -14.85 -2.35 -3.70
CA GLY A 280 -13.74 -2.10 -2.78
C GLY A 280 -13.09 -0.72 -2.92
N ALA A 281 -12.75 -0.32 -4.14
CA ALA A 281 -12.15 0.99 -4.39
C ALA A 281 -13.09 2.14 -3.98
N ALA A 282 -14.36 2.06 -4.38
CA ALA A 282 -15.36 3.09 -4.05
C ALA A 282 -15.65 3.15 -2.54
N LEU A 283 -15.67 2.00 -1.85
CA LEU A 283 -15.85 1.98 -0.38
C LEU A 283 -14.65 2.64 0.31
N ALA A 284 -13.42 2.34 -0.12
CA ALA A 284 -12.22 2.91 0.48
C ALA A 284 -12.16 4.44 0.32
N GLU A 285 -12.56 4.97 -0.83
CA GLU A 285 -12.66 6.42 -1.07
C GLU A 285 -13.70 7.08 -0.16
N LEU A 286 -14.90 6.48 -0.05
CA LEU A 286 -15.95 7.00 0.84
C LEU A 286 -15.52 6.99 2.31
N LEU A 287 -14.85 5.92 2.76
CA LEU A 287 -14.31 5.84 4.12
C LEU A 287 -13.23 6.90 4.35
N ALA A 288 -12.37 7.19 3.36
CA ALA A 288 -11.35 8.22 3.48
C ALA A 288 -11.96 9.60 3.72
N GLU A 289 -13.01 9.94 2.96
CA GLU A 289 -13.71 11.22 3.12
C GLU A 289 -14.44 11.32 4.47
N GLU A 290 -15.03 10.22 4.94
CA GLU A 290 -15.65 10.14 6.27
C GLU A 290 -14.60 10.24 7.39
N ASP A 291 -13.43 9.64 7.22
CA ASP A 291 -12.31 9.69 8.16
C ASP A 291 -11.70 11.10 8.24
N GLU A 292 -11.58 11.79 7.11
CA GLU A 292 -11.16 13.19 7.06
C GLU A 292 -12.14 14.07 7.84
N HIS A 293 -13.44 13.89 7.60
CA HIS A 293 -14.49 14.64 8.29
C HIS A 293 -14.48 14.37 9.80
N ALA A 294 -14.40 13.10 10.20
CA ALA A 294 -14.37 12.71 11.60
C ALA A 294 -13.09 13.17 12.32
N ALA A 295 -11.94 13.15 11.64
CA ALA A 295 -10.69 13.64 12.21
C ALA A 295 -10.72 15.16 12.45
N ALA A 296 -11.43 15.91 11.59
CA ALA A 296 -11.62 17.36 11.70
C ALA A 296 -12.63 17.78 12.77
N ASP A 297 -13.57 16.91 13.16
CA ASP A 297 -14.57 17.20 14.20
C ASP A 297 -13.96 17.17 15.61
N PRO A 298 -13.82 18.31 16.32
CA PRO A 298 -13.21 18.35 17.65
C PRO A 298 -13.97 17.53 18.71
N GLY A 299 -15.26 17.24 18.49
CA GLY A 299 -16.09 16.45 19.41
C GLY A 299 -16.02 14.93 19.18
N GLY A 300 -15.49 14.48 18.04
CA GLY A 300 -15.49 13.07 17.66
C GLY A 300 -14.54 12.18 18.48
N PRO A 301 -14.79 10.85 18.52
CA PRO A 301 -13.93 9.90 19.24
C PRO A 301 -12.69 9.47 18.44
N LEU A 302 -12.62 9.79 17.14
CA LEU A 302 -11.57 9.31 16.24
C LEU A 302 -10.23 10.02 16.46
N VAL A 303 -9.19 9.26 16.77
CA VAL A 303 -7.80 9.76 16.86
C VAL A 303 -7.02 9.47 15.59
N ARG A 304 -7.14 8.25 15.06
CA ARG A 304 -6.52 7.84 13.80
C ARG A 304 -7.44 6.87 13.07
N ALA A 305 -7.47 6.97 11.75
CA ALA A 305 -7.96 5.94 10.86
C ALA A 305 -6.94 5.61 9.77
N THR A 306 -6.83 4.34 9.41
CA THR A 306 -6.09 3.87 8.24
C THR A 306 -6.96 2.85 7.51
N VAL A 307 -7.17 3.08 6.21
CA VAL A 307 -7.89 2.16 5.33
C VAL A 307 -6.86 1.38 4.52
N TYR A 308 -6.95 0.07 4.59
CA TYR A 308 -6.18 -0.86 3.78
C TYR A 308 -7.08 -1.58 2.77
N ARG A 309 -6.59 -1.75 1.54
CA ARG A 309 -7.37 -2.34 0.45
C ARG A 309 -6.54 -3.25 -0.43
N HIS A 310 -7.10 -4.39 -0.81
CA HIS A 310 -6.66 -5.22 -1.93
C HIS A 310 -7.92 -5.75 -2.62
N ASP A 311 -8.19 -5.35 -3.85
CA ASP A 311 -9.47 -5.60 -4.52
C ASP A 311 -10.68 -5.19 -3.66
N ASP A 312 -11.60 -6.11 -3.36
CA ASP A 312 -12.77 -5.92 -2.50
C ASP A 312 -12.49 -6.22 -1.01
N LEU A 313 -11.26 -6.63 -0.66
CA LEU A 313 -10.87 -6.77 0.74
C LEU A 313 -10.57 -5.39 1.33
N VAL A 314 -11.49 -4.86 2.13
CA VAL A 314 -11.35 -3.55 2.80
C VAL A 314 -11.27 -3.73 4.31
N VAL A 315 -10.17 -3.28 4.89
CA VAL A 315 -9.94 -3.26 6.34
C VAL A 315 -9.70 -1.84 6.81
N ARG A 316 -10.46 -1.38 7.79
CA ARG A 316 -10.23 -0.07 8.43
C ARG A 316 -9.72 -0.29 9.85
N LEU A 317 -8.54 0.24 10.12
CA LEU A 317 -7.91 0.27 11.44
C LEU A 317 -8.13 1.64 12.06
N VAL A 318 -8.66 1.69 13.27
CA VAL A 318 -8.92 2.95 13.99
C VAL A 318 -8.35 2.92 15.40
N ASP A 319 -7.92 4.09 15.87
CA ASP A 319 -7.67 4.36 17.28
C ASP A 319 -8.77 5.32 17.78
N LEU A 320 -9.55 4.88 18.77
CA LEU A 320 -10.73 5.59 19.30
C LEU A 320 -10.54 5.95 20.78
N LEU A 321 -11.10 7.08 21.21
CA LEU A 321 -11.12 7.53 22.62
C LEU A 321 -12.24 6.89 23.46
N THR A 322 -13.27 6.35 22.82
CA THR A 322 -14.46 5.77 23.44
C THR A 322 -14.65 4.33 23.00
N ASP A 323 -15.45 3.56 23.76
CA ASP A 323 -15.81 2.20 23.37
C ASP A 323 -16.62 2.24 22.05
N PRO A 324 -16.29 1.42 21.04
CA PRO A 324 -17.07 1.30 19.81
C PRO A 324 -18.56 1.01 20.03
N ALA A 325 -18.94 0.38 21.14
CA ALA A 325 -20.32 0.07 21.47
C ALA A 325 -21.15 1.30 21.84
N ASP A 326 -20.51 2.36 22.35
CA ASP A 326 -21.17 3.61 22.74
C ASP A 326 -21.55 4.46 21.51
N ASP A 327 -20.71 4.42 20.46
CA ASP A 327 -20.97 5.07 19.17
C ASP A 327 -20.56 4.18 17.98
N PRO A 328 -21.42 3.21 17.59
CA PRO A 328 -21.17 2.34 16.46
C PRO A 328 -21.04 3.09 15.12
N ALA A 329 -21.68 4.25 14.99
CA ALA A 329 -21.63 5.03 13.76
C ALA A 329 -20.25 5.66 13.57
N ALA A 330 -19.69 6.28 14.61
CA ALA A 330 -18.32 6.80 14.57
C ALA A 330 -17.29 5.68 14.39
N ALA A 331 -17.46 4.57 15.11
CA ALA A 331 -16.59 3.41 15.01
C ALA A 331 -16.50 2.85 13.58
N LEU A 332 -17.64 2.74 12.88
CA LEU A 332 -17.72 2.20 11.52
C LEU A 332 -17.43 3.21 10.40
N GLY A 333 -17.19 4.50 10.71
CA GLY A 333 -17.02 5.53 9.68
C GLY A 333 -18.33 5.91 8.98
N LEU A 334 -19.42 5.96 9.74
CA LEU A 334 -20.80 6.20 9.30
C LEU A 334 -21.45 7.41 10.00
N ALA A 335 -20.65 8.23 10.69
CA ALA A 335 -21.14 9.41 11.41
C ALA A 335 -21.33 10.64 10.50
N GLY A 336 -20.64 10.69 9.37
CA GLY A 336 -20.64 11.84 8.47
C GLY A 336 -21.68 11.79 7.35
N PRO A 337 -21.59 12.75 6.41
CA PRO A 337 -22.63 13.02 5.41
C PRO A 337 -22.78 11.91 4.36
N ARG A 338 -21.77 11.09 4.13
CA ARG A 338 -21.75 10.03 3.11
C ARG A 338 -22.06 8.64 3.67
N ALA A 339 -22.45 8.53 4.93
CA ALA A 339 -22.80 7.26 5.58
C ALA A 339 -23.78 6.37 4.76
N ALA A 340 -24.78 6.96 4.11
CA ALA A 340 -25.73 6.21 3.27
C ALA A 340 -25.05 5.63 2.02
N ALA A 341 -24.09 6.35 1.43
CA ALA A 341 -23.32 5.86 0.29
C ALA A 341 -22.37 4.73 0.72
N VAL A 342 -21.73 4.84 1.90
CA VAL A 342 -20.89 3.79 2.48
C VAL A 342 -21.69 2.51 2.68
N LEU A 343 -22.82 2.58 3.39
CA LEU A 343 -23.73 1.44 3.58
C LEU A 343 -24.17 0.86 2.24
N GLY A 344 -24.47 1.73 1.29
CA GLY A 344 -24.84 1.36 -0.07
C GLY A 344 -23.73 0.66 -0.86
N LYS A 345 -22.50 0.46 -0.36
CA LYS A 345 -21.45 -0.37 -0.96
C LYS A 345 -21.25 -1.72 -0.27
N LEU A 346 -21.86 -1.91 0.89
CA LEU A 346 -21.76 -3.14 1.67
C LEU A 346 -22.73 -4.21 1.14
N ALA A 347 -22.45 -5.47 1.48
CA ALA A 347 -23.37 -6.58 1.28
C ALA A 347 -24.64 -6.36 2.12
N GLU A 348 -25.78 -6.85 1.61
CA GLU A 348 -27.06 -6.75 2.30
C GLU A 348 -27.16 -7.79 3.43
N PRO A 349 -27.80 -7.48 4.58
CA PRO A 349 -28.58 -6.28 4.87
C PRO A 349 -27.79 -5.20 5.64
N ALA A 350 -27.61 -4.03 5.04
CA ALA A 350 -26.98 -2.89 5.71
C ALA A 350 -28.04 -1.87 6.19
N GLU A 351 -28.30 -1.82 7.49
CA GLU A 351 -29.30 -0.91 8.08
C GLU A 351 -28.65 0.20 8.93
N ARG A 352 -29.11 1.45 8.75
CA ARG A 352 -28.67 2.60 9.56
C ARG A 352 -29.44 2.74 10.89
N THR A 353 -30.31 1.79 11.23
CA THR A 353 -30.99 1.79 12.53
C THR A 353 -29.96 1.55 13.65
N PRO A 354 -30.16 2.02 14.88
CA PRO A 354 -29.24 1.74 15.98
C PRO A 354 -28.96 0.23 16.18
N ASP A 355 -29.98 -0.60 16.00
CA ASP A 355 -29.84 -2.07 16.04
C ASP A 355 -29.10 -2.63 14.82
N GLY A 356 -29.34 -2.05 13.63
CA GLY A 356 -28.60 -2.37 12.41
C GLY A 356 -27.11 -2.07 12.55
N LEU A 357 -26.75 -0.90 13.06
CA LEU A 357 -25.36 -0.49 13.26
C LEU A 357 -24.65 -1.34 14.31
N ARG A 358 -25.33 -1.75 15.39
CA ARG A 358 -24.77 -2.67 16.38
C ARG A 358 -24.51 -4.06 15.80
N ARG A 359 -25.43 -4.58 14.96
CA ARG A 359 -25.24 -5.84 14.23
C ARG A 359 -24.07 -5.74 13.25
N LEU A 360 -24.02 -4.68 12.45
CA LEU A 360 -22.94 -4.42 11.50
C LEU A 360 -21.59 -4.28 12.21
N LEU A 361 -21.54 -3.58 13.35
CA LEU A 361 -20.33 -3.47 14.16
C LEU A 361 -19.83 -4.84 14.59
N ALA A 362 -20.70 -5.69 15.14
CA ALA A 362 -20.36 -7.05 15.55
C ALA A 362 -19.91 -7.91 14.37
N GLU A 363 -20.56 -7.76 13.20
CA GLU A 363 -20.21 -8.47 11.98
C GLU A 363 -18.84 -8.05 11.43
N CYS A 364 -18.49 -6.75 11.46
CA CYS A 364 -17.23 -6.25 10.91
C CYS A 364 -16.05 -6.38 11.88
N SER A 365 -16.30 -6.45 13.20
CA SER A 365 -15.26 -6.34 14.23
C SER A 365 -14.25 -7.49 14.14
N MET A 366 -12.97 -7.15 14.06
CA MET A 366 -11.88 -8.11 14.15
C MET A 366 -11.35 -8.19 15.58
N ALA A 367 -11.14 -9.40 16.10
CA ALA A 367 -10.57 -9.63 17.41
C ALA A 367 -9.08 -9.27 17.43
N LEU A 368 -8.66 -8.43 18.38
CA LEU A 368 -7.26 -8.09 18.58
C LEU A 368 -6.51 -9.29 19.19
N VAL A 369 -5.52 -9.81 18.48
CA VAL A 369 -4.65 -10.91 18.94
C VAL A 369 -3.43 -10.37 19.66
N THR A 370 -2.81 -9.34 19.11
CA THR A 370 -1.65 -8.69 19.72
C THR A 370 -1.46 -7.29 19.18
N ASP A 371 -0.99 -6.39 20.04
CA ASP A 371 -0.64 -5.03 19.67
C ASP A 371 0.64 -4.65 20.41
N ARG A 372 1.69 -4.38 19.64
CA ARG A 372 3.03 -4.14 20.17
C ARG A 372 3.56 -2.86 19.55
N SER A 373 3.80 -1.85 20.38
CA SER A 373 4.53 -0.64 20.01
C SER A 373 6.00 -0.77 20.43
N SER A 374 6.89 -0.17 19.66
CA SER A 374 8.23 0.15 20.16
C SER A 374 8.07 1.19 21.26
N ALA A 375 8.69 0.96 22.43
CA ALA A 375 8.80 2.04 23.41
C ALA A 375 9.49 3.25 22.76
N GLU A 376 9.00 4.46 23.03
CA GLU A 376 9.82 5.65 22.82
C GLU A 376 11.01 5.53 23.78
N ASP A 377 12.22 5.37 23.23
CA ASP A 377 13.45 5.45 24.02
C ASP A 377 13.81 6.91 24.24
#